data_AF-B8BY52-F1
#
_entry.id   AF-B8BY52-F1
#
_cell.length_a   1.000
_cell.length_b   1.000
_cell.length_c   1.000
_cell.angle_alpha   90.00
_cell.angle_beta   90.00
_cell.angle_gamma   90.00
#
_symmetry.space_group_name_H-M   'P 1'
#
loop_
_entity.id
_entity.type
_entity.pdbx_description
1 polymer ?
#
loop_
_entity_poly.entity_id
_entity_poly.type
_entity_poly.pdbx_seq_one_letter_code
_entity_poly.pdbx_strand_id
1 'polypeptide(L)'
;MDHATGDEIDEVVSSYTYRILQQIQEQIPETGFEFYSDAVLGFGFLVTAILAAKRMSSSRSQGGAETTVVTAFYSLILLTASLRTIWFIVPGTVWSTNYTPHAVMAFDSANPDWLMQFLEILLVGAGSLCLFSIFILILVYWADILKKYFYPGARRSKPMLTFLVTVLKTLGAINQVSTESQVKRIVWITVTGNLFFFTRAFLETIFTILLVIYWHKNGTVAEVFSHALWDTYILLKHWSELVILALMLYILQSRFAANAGFDSSGDGGTGKGGYERVPENETEPVTTNNNEAAPTTLSV
;
A
#
# COMPACT_ATOMS: atom_id res chain seq x y z
N MET A 1 8.31 53.61 -32.36
CA MET A 1 7.04 53.23 -31.70
C MET A 1 6.11 52.91 -32.84
N ASP A 2 6.27 51.70 -33.35
CA ASP A 2 5.68 51.28 -34.61
C ASP A 2 4.21 50.97 -34.39
N HIS A 3 3.36 51.63 -35.18
CA HIS A 3 1.94 51.35 -35.29
C HIS A 3 1.78 49.93 -35.84
N ALA A 4 1.63 48.94 -34.96
CA ALA A 4 1.06 47.66 -35.34
C ALA A 4 -0.33 47.95 -35.93
N THR A 5 -0.45 47.77 -37.24
CA THR A 5 -1.66 47.97 -38.02
C THR A 5 -2.72 46.95 -37.61
N GLY A 6 -3.97 47.40 -37.43
CA GLY A 6 -5.07 46.58 -36.89
C GLY A 6 -5.29 45.23 -37.59
N ASP A 7 -4.87 45.09 -38.86
CA ASP A 7 -4.93 43.83 -39.61
C ASP A 7 -4.10 42.70 -38.98
N GLU A 8 -2.98 43.00 -38.34
CA GLU A 8 -2.11 41.99 -37.73
C GLU A 8 -2.71 41.44 -36.42
N ILE A 9 -3.49 42.26 -35.73
CA ILE A 9 -4.21 41.85 -34.51
C ILE A 9 -5.38 40.93 -34.87
N ASP A 10 -6.12 41.25 -35.95
CA ASP A 10 -7.26 40.44 -36.39
C ASP A 10 -6.82 39.08 -36.94
N GLU A 11 -5.69 39.00 -37.65
CA GLU A 11 -5.14 37.72 -38.13
C GLU A 11 -4.68 36.83 -36.98
N VAL A 12 -4.02 37.41 -35.97
CA VAL A 12 -3.59 36.68 -34.77
C VAL A 12 -4.80 36.19 -33.99
N VAL A 13 -5.80 37.05 -33.73
CA VAL A 13 -7.04 36.68 -33.02
C VAL A 13 -7.81 35.61 -33.81
N SER A 14 -7.91 35.71 -35.13
CA SER A 14 -8.56 34.72 -35.99
C SER A 14 -7.86 33.35 -35.92
N SER A 15 -6.53 33.32 -36.00
CA SER A 15 -5.71 32.12 -35.84
C SER A 15 -5.92 31.44 -34.47
N TYR A 16 -5.91 32.23 -33.38
CA TYR A 16 -6.17 31.70 -32.04
C TYR A 16 -7.57 31.14 -31.90
N THR A 17 -8.58 31.85 -32.41
CA THR A 17 -9.98 31.43 -32.34
C THR A 17 -10.21 30.15 -33.15
N TYR A 18 -9.59 30.01 -34.32
CA TYR A 18 -9.68 28.82 -35.15
C TYR A 18 -9.04 27.60 -34.49
N ARG A 19 -7.90 27.77 -33.80
CA ARG A 19 -7.26 26.70 -33.03
C ARG A 19 -8.09 26.25 -31.83
N ILE A 20 -8.69 27.20 -31.11
CA ILE A 20 -9.59 26.90 -29.99
C ILE A 20 -10.82 26.14 -30.48
N LEU A 21 -11.41 26.56 -31.61
CA LEU A 21 -12.56 25.87 -32.20
C LEU A 21 -12.20 24.46 -32.71
N GLN A 22 -11.01 24.26 -33.29
CA GLN A 22 -10.54 22.91 -33.63
C GLN A 22 -10.34 22.04 -32.38
N GLN A 23 -9.78 22.59 -31.30
CA GLN A 23 -9.64 21.86 -30.03
C GLN A 23 -10.99 21.52 -29.39
N ILE A 24 -11.99 22.39 -29.49
CA ILE A 24 -13.36 22.12 -29.01
C ILE A 24 -14.03 21.07 -29.89
N GLN A 25 -13.78 21.07 -31.19
CA GLN A 25 -14.39 20.13 -32.13
C GLN A 25 -13.73 18.74 -32.12
N GLU A 26 -12.51 18.64 -31.60
CA GLU A 26 -11.84 17.38 -31.21
C GLU A 26 -12.14 16.96 -29.77
N GLN A 27 -13.21 17.47 -29.14
CA GLN A 27 -13.77 16.87 -27.94
C GLN A 27 -14.38 15.52 -28.30
N ILE A 28 -13.57 14.48 -28.16
CA ILE A 28 -14.02 13.13 -28.44
C ILE A 28 -14.82 12.65 -27.21
N PRO A 29 -16.12 12.35 -27.37
CA PRO A 29 -16.95 11.90 -26.27
C PRO A 29 -16.42 10.57 -25.70
N GLU A 30 -16.60 10.37 -24.39
CA GLU A 30 -16.24 9.12 -23.70
C GLU A 30 -16.76 7.91 -24.49
N THR A 31 -15.87 6.93 -24.71
CA THR A 31 -16.26 5.71 -25.41
C THR A 31 -16.99 4.77 -24.47
N GLY A 32 -17.94 3.99 -24.97
CA GLY A 32 -18.67 3.02 -24.13
C GLY A 32 -17.77 1.96 -23.46
N PHE A 33 -16.58 1.73 -24.02
CA PHE A 33 -15.57 0.85 -23.44
C PHE A 33 -14.95 1.46 -22.17
N GLU A 34 -14.60 2.75 -22.19
CA GLU A 34 -14.05 3.48 -21.05
C GLU A 34 -15.01 3.38 -19.85
N PHE A 35 -16.28 3.73 -20.07
CA PHE A 35 -17.34 3.66 -19.05
C PHE A 35 -17.45 2.26 -18.42
N TYR A 36 -17.43 1.20 -19.24
CA TYR A 36 -17.48 -0.17 -18.73
C TYR A 36 -16.23 -0.52 -17.92
N SER A 37 -15.06 -0.11 -18.41
CA SER A 37 -13.79 -0.41 -17.78
C SER A 37 -13.62 0.30 -16.43
N ASP A 38 -14.09 1.53 -16.32
CA ASP A 38 -14.10 2.33 -15.09
C ASP A 38 -15.07 1.73 -14.06
N ALA A 39 -16.25 1.31 -14.51
CA ALA A 39 -17.21 0.61 -13.64
C ALA A 39 -16.63 -0.70 -13.08
N VAL A 40 -15.95 -1.49 -13.92
CA VAL A 40 -15.30 -2.74 -13.50
C VAL A 40 -14.17 -2.48 -12.50
N LEU A 41 -13.31 -1.49 -12.77
CA LEU A 41 -12.22 -1.12 -11.86
C LEU A 41 -12.77 -0.57 -10.54
N GLY A 42 -13.74 0.32 -10.57
CA GLY A 42 -14.42 0.86 -9.41
C GLY A 42 -15.04 -0.23 -8.54
N PHE A 43 -15.73 -1.19 -9.16
CA PHE A 43 -16.26 -2.36 -8.44
C PHE A 43 -15.16 -3.23 -7.85
N GLY A 44 -14.06 -3.46 -8.58
CA GLY A 44 -12.91 -4.22 -8.09
C GLY A 44 -12.27 -3.59 -6.85
N PHE A 45 -12.06 -2.26 -6.87
CA PHE A 45 -11.57 -1.53 -5.70
C PHE A 45 -12.58 -1.54 -4.55
N LEU A 46 -13.87 -1.45 -4.83
CA LEU A 46 -14.91 -1.52 -3.81
C LEU A 46 -14.90 -2.88 -3.08
N VAL A 47 -14.82 -3.98 -3.83
CA VAL A 47 -14.71 -5.33 -3.25
C VAL A 47 -13.45 -5.44 -2.39
N THR A 48 -12.32 -4.92 -2.88
CA THR A 48 -11.05 -4.87 -2.13
C THR A 48 -11.20 -4.09 -0.82
N ALA A 49 -11.87 -2.94 -0.85
CA ALA A 49 -12.16 -2.13 0.33
C ALA A 49 -13.04 -2.88 1.34
N ILE A 50 -14.12 -3.51 0.89
CA ILE A 50 -15.02 -4.29 1.76
C ILE A 50 -14.27 -5.45 2.43
N LEU A 51 -13.44 -6.17 1.69
CA LEU A 51 -12.64 -7.27 2.22
C LEU A 51 -11.62 -6.78 3.26
N ALA A 52 -10.95 -5.65 2.99
CA ALA A 52 -10.02 -5.03 3.93
C ALA A 52 -10.73 -4.59 5.22
N ALA A 53 -11.89 -3.93 5.10
CA ALA A 53 -12.70 -3.49 6.24
C ALA A 53 -13.19 -4.66 7.09
N LYS A 54 -13.71 -5.72 6.46
CA LYS A 54 -14.16 -6.94 7.15
C LYS A 54 -13.02 -7.58 7.93
N ARG A 55 -11.83 -7.68 7.33
CA ARG A 55 -10.64 -8.23 8.00
C ARG A 55 -10.14 -7.34 9.14
N MET A 56 -10.13 -6.03 8.95
CA MET A 56 -9.77 -5.06 9.99
C MET A 56 -10.69 -5.18 11.21
N SER A 57 -12.01 -5.33 11.00
CA SER A 57 -12.98 -5.54 12.07
C SER A 57 -12.72 -6.85 12.84
N SER A 58 -12.49 -7.95 12.11
CA SER A 58 -12.18 -9.25 12.71
C SER A 58 -10.86 -9.26 13.47
N SER A 59 -9.86 -8.47 13.07
CA SER A 59 -8.57 -8.42 13.77
C SER A 59 -8.65 -7.73 15.13
N ARG A 60 -9.65 -6.86 15.35
CA ARG A 60 -9.81 -6.13 16.63
C ARG A 60 -10.26 -7.04 17.78
N SER A 61 -10.89 -8.18 17.50
CA SER A 61 -11.31 -9.12 18.53
C SER A 61 -10.15 -9.97 19.08
N GLN A 62 -8.99 -9.99 18.41
CA GLN A 62 -7.77 -10.67 18.84
C GLN A 62 -6.79 -9.61 19.37
N GLY A 63 -6.80 -9.35 20.68
CA GLY A 63 -5.90 -8.36 21.29
C GLY A 63 -4.42 -8.78 21.21
N GLY A 64 -3.51 -7.88 20.80
CA GLY A 64 -2.07 -8.12 20.80
C GLY A 64 -1.25 -7.06 20.05
N ALA A 65 0.03 -6.87 20.37
CA ALA A 65 0.86 -5.86 19.70
C ALA A 65 1.08 -6.15 18.20
N GLU A 66 1.05 -7.43 17.79
CA GLU A 66 1.12 -7.81 16.38
C GLU A 66 -0.12 -7.42 15.58
N THR A 67 -1.28 -7.27 16.23
CA THR A 67 -2.53 -6.93 15.54
C THR A 67 -2.59 -5.45 15.19
N THR A 68 -1.86 -4.58 15.90
CA THR A 68 -1.76 -3.15 15.59
C THR A 68 -1.10 -2.89 14.23
N VAL A 69 0.04 -3.55 13.95
CA VAL A 69 0.78 -3.38 12.68
C VAL A 69 -0.06 -3.88 11.51
N VAL A 70 -0.71 -5.02 11.68
CA VAL A 70 -1.56 -5.62 10.65
C VAL A 70 -2.80 -4.77 10.39
N THR A 71 -3.40 -4.23 11.45
CA THR A 71 -4.53 -3.29 11.34
C THR A 71 -4.13 -2.05 10.56
N ALA A 72 -2.89 -1.54 10.75
CA ALA A 72 -2.39 -0.41 9.97
C ALA A 72 -2.27 -0.72 8.46
N PHE A 73 -1.79 -1.92 8.11
CA PHE A 73 -1.76 -2.37 6.71
C PHE A 73 -3.16 -2.46 6.11
N TYR A 74 -4.12 -3.08 6.81
CA TYR A 74 -5.49 -3.15 6.33
C TYR A 74 -6.16 -1.78 6.23
N SER A 75 -5.88 -0.85 7.14
CA SER A 75 -6.42 0.52 7.05
C SER A 75 -5.89 1.28 5.85
N LEU A 76 -4.61 1.09 5.49
CA LEU A 76 -4.04 1.73 4.31
C LEU A 76 -4.58 1.11 3.02
N ILE A 77 -4.72 -0.22 2.96
CA ILE A 77 -5.36 -0.88 1.81
C ILE A 77 -6.80 -0.40 1.65
N LEU A 78 -7.54 -0.34 2.75
CA LEU A 78 -8.91 0.19 2.77
C LEU A 78 -8.95 1.64 2.27
N LEU A 79 -8.08 2.50 2.78
CA LEU A 79 -8.00 3.90 2.37
C LEU A 79 -7.70 4.04 0.88
N THR A 80 -6.64 3.40 0.38
CA THR A 80 -6.27 3.42 -1.04
C THR A 80 -7.43 2.92 -1.92
N ALA A 81 -8.01 1.77 -1.58
CA ALA A 81 -9.11 1.19 -2.34
C ALA A 81 -10.36 2.08 -2.31
N SER A 82 -10.64 2.76 -1.18
CA SER A 82 -11.78 3.68 -1.06
C SER A 82 -11.59 4.93 -1.92
N LEU A 83 -10.40 5.55 -1.89
CA LEU A 83 -10.07 6.71 -2.73
C LEU A 83 -10.19 6.35 -4.22
N ARG A 84 -9.70 5.18 -4.63
CA ARG A 84 -9.85 4.68 -6.00
C ARG A 84 -11.30 4.41 -6.37
N THR A 85 -12.06 3.78 -5.47
CA THR A 85 -13.49 3.53 -5.67
C THR A 85 -14.25 4.83 -5.90
N ILE A 86 -13.98 5.86 -5.09
CA ILE A 86 -14.61 7.18 -5.25
C ILE A 86 -14.26 7.78 -6.61
N TRP A 87 -12.99 7.72 -7.01
CA TRP A 87 -12.56 8.25 -8.31
C TRP A 87 -13.27 7.58 -9.49
N PHE A 88 -13.35 6.24 -9.49
CA PHE A 88 -13.99 5.46 -10.57
C PHE A 88 -15.53 5.46 -10.57
N ILE A 89 -16.17 5.67 -9.41
CA ILE A 89 -17.64 5.71 -9.33
C ILE A 89 -18.18 7.06 -9.82
N VAL A 90 -17.43 8.14 -9.59
CA VAL A 90 -17.80 9.46 -10.09
C VAL A 90 -17.53 9.48 -11.60
N PRO A 91 -18.54 9.76 -12.45
CA PRO A 91 -18.34 9.81 -13.89
C PRO A 91 -17.22 10.77 -14.29
N GLY A 92 -16.42 10.42 -15.29
CA GLY A 92 -15.29 11.24 -15.77
C GLY A 92 -15.71 12.67 -16.11
N THR A 93 -16.88 12.81 -16.74
CA THR A 93 -17.55 14.09 -17.01
C THR A 93 -17.72 15.05 -15.83
N VAL A 94 -17.70 14.57 -14.58
CA VAL A 94 -17.76 15.43 -13.37
C VAL A 94 -16.38 15.97 -13.00
N TRP A 95 -15.32 15.20 -13.24
CA TRP A 95 -13.93 15.58 -12.94
C TRP A 95 -13.38 16.55 -13.99
N SER A 96 -13.59 16.23 -15.26
CA SER A 96 -13.16 17.04 -16.39
C SER A 96 -14.09 16.85 -17.58
N THR A 97 -14.33 17.94 -18.30
CA THR A 97 -15.08 17.90 -19.56
C THR A 97 -14.32 17.11 -20.65
N ASN A 98 -12.98 17.05 -20.54
CA ASN A 98 -12.12 16.31 -21.45
C ASN A 98 -11.60 15.04 -20.78
N TYR A 99 -11.71 13.89 -21.47
CA TYR A 99 -11.23 12.60 -20.97
C TYR A 99 -9.69 12.48 -20.97
N THR A 100 -9.05 13.01 -22.01
CA THR A 100 -7.60 13.07 -22.12
C THR A 100 -7.03 14.25 -21.31
N PRO A 101 -5.82 14.12 -20.77
CA PRO A 101 -5.22 15.18 -19.95
C PRO A 101 -5.07 16.46 -20.77
N HIS A 102 -5.69 17.54 -20.30
CA HIS A 102 -5.58 18.86 -20.89
C HIS A 102 -5.00 19.83 -19.87
N ALA A 103 -4.14 20.73 -20.33
CA ALA A 103 -3.62 21.79 -19.46
C ALA A 103 -4.73 22.78 -19.14
N VAL A 104 -5.07 22.95 -17.86
CA VAL A 104 -6.02 23.96 -17.38
C VAL A 104 -5.30 24.94 -16.48
N MET A 105 -5.54 26.22 -16.72
CA MET A 105 -4.98 27.30 -15.91
C MET A 105 -5.79 27.46 -14.62
N ALA A 106 -5.07 27.54 -13.49
CA ALA A 106 -5.71 27.81 -12.21
C ALA A 106 -6.28 29.23 -12.18
N PHE A 107 -7.47 29.38 -11.58
CA PHE A 107 -8.19 30.66 -11.43
C PHE A 107 -8.64 31.32 -12.74
N ASP A 108 -8.72 30.56 -13.83
CA ASP A 108 -9.33 31.05 -15.06
C ASP A 108 -10.85 31.22 -14.87
N SER A 109 -11.34 32.45 -15.02
CA SER A 109 -12.78 32.75 -14.92
C SER A 109 -13.57 32.21 -16.12
N ALA A 110 -12.90 31.96 -17.26
CA ALA A 110 -13.52 31.37 -18.44
C ALA A 110 -13.74 29.86 -18.30
N ASN A 111 -12.93 29.18 -17.48
CA ASN A 111 -12.96 27.73 -17.28
C ASN A 111 -13.02 27.37 -15.78
N PRO A 112 -14.21 27.35 -15.16
CA PRO A 112 -14.37 27.06 -13.74
C PRO A 112 -14.01 25.62 -13.33
N ASP A 113 -13.79 24.74 -14.32
CA ASP A 113 -13.47 23.31 -14.12
C ASP A 113 -12.12 23.07 -13.43
N TRP A 114 -11.27 24.09 -13.30
CA TRP A 114 -9.96 23.97 -12.64
C TRP A 114 -10.07 23.42 -11.21
N LEU A 115 -11.16 23.72 -10.50
CA LEU A 115 -11.36 23.25 -9.13
C LEU A 115 -11.59 21.73 -9.10
N MET A 116 -12.37 21.21 -10.03
CA MET A 116 -12.66 19.77 -10.11
C MET A 116 -11.42 18.99 -10.53
N GLN A 117 -10.67 19.49 -11.51
CA GLN A 117 -9.38 18.89 -11.90
C GLN A 117 -8.36 18.91 -10.76
N PHE A 118 -8.32 19.99 -9.98
CA PHE A 118 -7.45 20.05 -8.80
C PHE A 118 -7.84 18.99 -7.76
N LEU A 119 -9.14 18.82 -7.50
CA LEU A 119 -9.64 17.77 -6.59
C LEU A 119 -9.35 16.36 -7.13
N GLU A 120 -9.46 16.17 -8.45
CA GLU A 120 -9.12 14.91 -9.11
C GLU A 120 -7.63 14.56 -8.91
N ILE A 121 -6.73 15.52 -9.18
CA ILE A 121 -5.28 15.36 -8.96
C ILE A 121 -4.99 15.06 -7.49
N LEU A 122 -5.66 15.74 -6.57
CA LEU A 122 -5.52 15.50 -5.14
C LEU A 122 -5.98 14.08 -4.77
N LEU A 123 -7.12 13.63 -5.29
CA LEU A 123 -7.68 12.31 -5.02
C LEU A 123 -6.79 11.18 -5.57
N VAL A 124 -6.37 11.29 -6.82
CA VAL A 124 -5.46 10.35 -7.51
C VAL A 124 -4.09 10.35 -6.84
N GLY A 125 -3.58 11.53 -6.47
CA GLY A 125 -2.31 11.71 -5.77
C GLY A 125 -2.33 11.10 -4.37
N ALA A 126 -3.39 11.36 -3.60
CA ALA A 126 -3.58 10.79 -2.26
C ALA A 126 -3.69 9.26 -2.31
N GLY A 127 -4.43 8.70 -3.27
CA GLY A 127 -4.51 7.25 -3.49
C GLY A 127 -3.13 6.65 -3.79
N SER A 128 -2.38 7.29 -4.68
CA SER A 128 -1.02 6.87 -5.03
C SER A 128 -0.06 6.95 -3.83
N LEU A 129 -0.13 8.01 -3.03
CA LEU A 129 0.69 8.20 -1.82
C LEU A 129 0.38 7.12 -0.77
N CYS A 130 -0.90 6.78 -0.56
CA CYS A 130 -1.30 5.71 0.34
C CYS A 130 -0.76 4.35 -0.12
N LEU A 131 -0.81 4.08 -1.43
CA LEU A 131 -0.23 2.89 -2.05
C LEU A 131 1.29 2.82 -1.83
N PHE A 132 2.02 3.90 -2.06
CA PHE A 132 3.47 3.96 -1.78
C PHE A 132 3.78 3.81 -0.30
N SER A 133 2.96 4.37 0.59
CA SER A 133 3.12 4.25 2.04
C SER A 133 3.01 2.80 2.51
N ILE A 134 2.10 2.01 1.91
CA ILE A 134 2.00 0.57 2.16
C ILE A 134 3.34 -0.11 1.87
N PHE A 135 3.96 0.19 0.72
CA PHE A 135 5.23 -0.41 0.36
C PHE A 135 6.39 0.00 1.25
N ILE A 136 6.49 1.29 1.59
CA ILE A 136 7.54 1.76 2.51
C ILE A 136 7.40 1.05 3.86
N LEU A 137 6.17 0.90 4.36
CA LEU A 137 5.93 0.16 5.60
C LEU A 137 6.30 -1.31 5.48
N ILE A 138 6.04 -1.97 4.35
CA ILE A 138 6.52 -3.34 4.10
C ILE A 138 8.05 -3.37 4.19
N LEU A 139 8.75 -2.48 3.49
CA LEU A 139 10.22 -2.44 3.49
C LEU A 139 10.79 -2.15 4.88
N VAL A 140 10.22 -1.20 5.62
CA VAL A 140 10.63 -0.88 6.99
C VAL A 140 10.35 -2.04 7.94
N TYR A 141 9.18 -2.66 7.82
CA TYR A 141 8.83 -3.86 8.58
C TYR A 141 9.81 -5.01 8.31
N TRP A 142 10.18 -5.23 7.05
CA TRP A 142 11.20 -6.20 6.67
C TRP A 142 12.58 -5.85 7.22
N ALA A 143 12.98 -4.59 7.15
CA ALA A 143 14.26 -4.15 7.69
C ALA A 143 14.33 -4.42 9.22
N ASP A 144 13.23 -4.20 9.95
CA ASP A 144 13.15 -4.51 11.38
C ASP A 144 13.21 -6.02 11.66
N ILE A 145 12.46 -6.82 10.89
CA ILE A 145 12.48 -8.29 10.98
C ILE A 145 13.88 -8.82 10.68
N LEU A 146 14.49 -8.44 9.56
CA LEU A 146 15.83 -8.86 9.18
C LEU A 146 16.83 -8.49 10.26
N LYS A 147 16.72 -7.30 10.86
CA LYS A 147 17.58 -6.90 11.96
C LYS A 147 17.43 -7.80 13.19
N LYS A 148 16.21 -8.22 13.53
CA LYS A 148 15.95 -9.19 14.61
C LYS A 148 16.52 -10.59 14.28
N TYR A 149 16.40 -11.03 13.03
CA TYR A 149 16.94 -12.32 12.58
C TYR A 149 18.47 -12.34 12.50
N PHE A 150 19.11 -11.25 12.09
CA PHE A 150 20.57 -11.17 11.99
C PHE A 150 21.26 -10.87 13.33
N TYR A 151 20.53 -10.38 14.32
CA TYR A 151 21.06 -10.04 15.66
C TYR A 151 20.14 -10.49 16.80
N PRO A 152 19.87 -11.79 16.97
CA PRO A 152 19.17 -12.30 18.15
C PRO A 152 20.09 -12.15 19.37
N GLY A 153 20.09 -10.97 20.00
CA GLY A 153 20.84 -10.69 21.24
C GLY A 153 21.90 -9.58 21.17
N ALA A 154 22.21 -9.01 20.00
CA ALA A 154 23.15 -7.89 19.94
C ALA A 154 22.43 -6.58 20.26
N ARG A 155 22.78 -6.00 21.42
CA ARG A 155 22.40 -4.61 21.74
C ARG A 155 22.79 -3.68 20.59
N ARG A 156 21.90 -2.74 20.32
CA ARG A 156 21.96 -1.65 19.34
C ARG A 156 23.32 -0.91 19.38
N SER A 157 24.27 -1.20 18.49
CA SER A 157 25.34 -0.25 18.11
C SER A 157 26.14 -0.58 16.83
N LYS A 158 26.13 0.42 15.92
CA LYS A 158 27.10 0.85 14.89
C LYS A 158 27.36 -0.03 13.62
N PRO A 159 26.96 0.47 12.43
CA PRO A 159 27.03 -0.25 11.15
C PRO A 159 28.24 0.18 10.28
N MET A 160 28.91 -0.77 9.61
CA MET A 160 28.96 -0.83 8.13
C MET A 160 29.99 -1.82 7.57
N LEU A 161 31.18 -2.01 8.17
CA LEU A 161 32.27 -2.66 7.41
C LEU A 161 32.47 -4.16 7.67
N THR A 162 32.16 -4.63 8.88
CA THR A 162 32.17 -6.07 9.20
C THR A 162 30.90 -6.80 8.74
N PHE A 163 29.91 -6.03 8.25
CA PHE A 163 28.59 -6.49 7.82
C PHE A 163 28.65 -7.28 6.49
N LEU A 164 29.42 -6.83 5.49
CA LEU A 164 29.39 -7.48 4.16
C LEU A 164 30.10 -8.85 4.14
N VAL A 165 31.25 -8.97 4.84
CA VAL A 165 32.09 -10.17 4.81
C VAL A 165 31.54 -11.30 5.68
N THR A 166 30.82 -10.95 6.75
CA THR A 166 30.18 -11.94 7.62
C THR A 166 28.88 -12.47 7.00
N VAL A 167 28.09 -11.60 6.34
CA VAL A 167 26.81 -11.94 5.69
C VAL A 167 26.97 -12.98 4.58
N LEU A 168 28.07 -12.97 3.81
CA LEU A 168 28.30 -13.97 2.76
C LEU A 168 28.62 -15.38 3.29
N LYS A 169 29.21 -15.49 4.49
CA LYS A 169 29.59 -16.78 5.10
C LYS A 169 28.52 -17.37 6.02
N THR A 170 27.65 -16.55 6.60
CA THR A 170 26.53 -17.04 7.44
C THR A 170 25.25 -17.36 6.66
N LEU A 171 25.08 -16.84 5.42
CA LEU A 171 24.00 -17.24 4.50
C LEU A 171 24.07 -18.72 4.08
N GLY A 172 25.23 -19.36 4.16
CA GLY A 172 25.41 -20.78 3.81
C GLY A 172 25.05 -21.79 4.90
N ALA A 173 24.85 -21.37 6.16
CA ALA A 173 24.77 -22.29 7.30
C ALA A 173 23.48 -22.20 8.15
N ILE A 174 22.57 -21.25 7.89
CA ILE A 174 21.32 -21.07 8.65
C ILE A 174 20.14 -21.57 7.83
N ASN A 175 20.20 -22.85 7.43
CA ASN A 175 19.15 -23.52 6.67
C ASN A 175 18.50 -24.67 7.46
N GLN A 176 18.18 -24.50 8.75
CA GLN A 176 17.52 -25.63 9.42
C GLN A 176 16.42 -25.41 10.44
N VAL A 177 16.22 -24.24 11.07
CA VAL A 177 15.13 -24.12 12.05
C VAL A 177 14.45 -22.74 12.02
N SER A 178 13.74 -22.45 10.93
CA SER A 178 12.41 -21.79 10.94
C SER A 178 11.88 -21.66 9.50
N THR A 179 11.14 -22.70 9.08
CA THR A 179 10.09 -22.71 8.05
C THR A 179 10.42 -22.12 6.66
N GLU A 180 10.85 -22.98 5.74
CA GLU A 180 10.92 -22.77 4.28
C GLU A 180 9.68 -22.07 3.70
N SER A 181 8.48 -22.36 4.25
CA SER A 181 7.21 -21.73 3.89
C SER A 181 7.14 -20.23 4.22
N GLN A 182 7.73 -19.78 5.35
CA GLN A 182 7.79 -18.36 5.68
C GLN A 182 8.71 -17.65 4.69
N VAL A 183 9.92 -18.14 4.48
CA VAL A 183 10.89 -17.53 3.54
C VAL A 183 10.32 -17.46 2.13
N LYS A 184 9.66 -18.51 1.64
CA LYS A 184 9.05 -18.54 0.30
C LYS A 184 7.98 -17.46 0.12
N ARG A 185 7.13 -17.22 1.12
CA ARG A 185 6.13 -16.14 1.09
C ARG A 185 6.78 -14.77 1.06
N ILE A 186 7.84 -14.57 1.84
CA ILE A 186 8.58 -13.32 1.93
C ILE A 186 9.21 -12.96 0.58
N VAL A 187 9.92 -13.92 -0.01
CA VAL A 187 10.51 -13.77 -1.34
C VAL A 187 9.42 -13.43 -2.36
N TRP A 188 8.25 -14.08 -2.30
CA TRP A 188 7.13 -13.77 -3.19
C TRP A 188 6.61 -12.34 -3.03
N ILE A 189 6.44 -11.84 -1.81
CA ILE A 189 6.02 -10.44 -1.55
C ILE A 189 7.05 -9.47 -2.17
N THR A 190 8.35 -9.71 -1.93
CA THR A 190 9.40 -8.82 -2.43
C THR A 190 9.48 -8.85 -3.95
N VAL A 191 9.40 -10.03 -4.57
CA VAL A 191 9.44 -10.18 -6.03
C VAL A 191 8.24 -9.48 -6.68
N THR A 192 7.03 -9.69 -6.15
CA THR A 192 5.82 -9.03 -6.66
C THR A 192 5.84 -7.52 -6.46
N GLY A 193 6.28 -7.05 -5.29
CA GLY A 193 6.42 -5.62 -5.02
C GLY A 193 7.43 -4.96 -5.98
N ASN A 194 8.60 -5.57 -6.16
CA ASN A 194 9.62 -5.07 -7.09
C ASN A 194 9.13 -5.08 -8.54
N LEU A 195 8.41 -6.13 -8.96
CA LEU A 195 7.81 -6.20 -10.29
C LEU A 195 6.79 -5.06 -10.48
N PHE A 196 5.91 -4.83 -9.51
CA PHE A 196 4.96 -3.73 -9.54
C PHE A 196 5.67 -2.38 -9.63
N PHE A 197 6.69 -2.13 -8.80
CA PHE A 197 7.47 -0.90 -8.84
C PHE A 197 8.16 -0.69 -10.17
N PHE A 198 8.73 -1.76 -10.73
CA PHE A 198 9.37 -1.73 -12.03
C PHE A 198 8.36 -1.38 -13.12
N THR A 199 7.21 -2.05 -13.18
CA THR A 199 6.14 -1.74 -14.13
C THR A 199 5.67 -0.29 -13.97
N ARG A 200 5.47 0.18 -12.74
CA ARG A 200 5.06 1.55 -12.46
C ARG A 200 6.10 2.56 -12.94
N ALA A 201 7.35 2.39 -12.52
CA ALA A 201 8.43 3.29 -12.90
C ALA A 201 8.64 3.29 -14.42
N PHE A 202 8.55 2.13 -15.06
CA PHE A 202 8.65 1.99 -16.51
C PHE A 202 7.54 2.75 -17.25
N LEU A 203 6.28 2.57 -16.83
CA LEU A 203 5.14 3.27 -17.42
C LEU A 203 5.23 4.79 -17.26
N GLU A 204 5.51 5.26 -16.04
CA GLU A 204 5.64 6.70 -15.76
C GLU A 204 6.85 7.32 -16.48
N THR A 205 7.94 6.56 -16.64
CA THR A 205 9.13 7.00 -17.40
C THR A 205 8.83 7.13 -18.88
N ILE A 206 8.16 6.14 -19.49
CA ILE A 206 7.74 6.22 -20.89
C ILE A 206 6.82 7.43 -21.10
N PHE A 207 5.81 7.57 -20.23
CA PHE A 207 4.86 8.68 -20.30
C PHE A 207 5.58 10.04 -20.21
N THR A 208 6.52 10.19 -19.28
CA THR A 208 7.34 11.41 -19.13
C THR A 208 8.20 11.67 -20.36
N ILE A 209 8.87 10.64 -20.91
CA ILE A 209 9.71 10.79 -22.11
C ILE A 209 8.87 11.26 -23.30
N LEU A 210 7.67 10.67 -23.50
CA LEU A 210 6.75 11.08 -24.57
C LEU A 210 6.37 12.56 -24.43
N LEU A 211 5.96 12.98 -23.23
CA LEU A 211 5.63 14.38 -22.95
C LEU A 211 6.81 15.33 -23.18
N VAL A 212 8.04 14.94 -22.80
CA VAL A 212 9.25 15.76 -23.02
C VAL A 212 9.57 15.90 -24.51
N ILE A 213 9.47 14.80 -25.28
CA ILE A 213 9.70 14.83 -26.73
C ILE A 213 8.64 15.71 -27.41
N TYR A 214 7.38 15.57 -27.02
CA TYR A 214 6.28 16.37 -27.55
C TYR A 214 6.46 17.85 -27.22
N TRP A 215 6.79 18.16 -25.97
CA TRP A 215 7.07 19.53 -25.54
C TRP A 215 8.21 20.16 -26.33
N HIS A 216 9.30 19.43 -26.56
CA HIS A 216 10.42 19.93 -27.35
C HIS A 216 10.04 20.19 -28.83
N LYS A 217 9.08 19.44 -29.39
CA LYS A 217 8.65 19.62 -30.79
C LYS A 217 7.64 20.75 -30.95
N ASN A 218 6.68 20.87 -30.03
CA ASN A 218 5.50 21.73 -30.21
C ASN A 218 5.50 22.96 -29.28
N GLY A 219 6.42 23.03 -28.32
CA GLY A 219 6.46 24.10 -27.31
C GLY A 219 5.31 24.07 -26.30
N THR A 220 4.48 23.03 -26.33
CA THR A 220 3.33 22.83 -25.43
C THR A 220 3.32 21.40 -24.90
N VAL A 221 2.74 21.22 -23.70
CA VAL A 221 2.57 19.90 -23.04
C VAL A 221 1.15 19.35 -23.25
N ALA A 222 0.27 20.12 -23.92
CA ALA A 222 -1.10 19.73 -24.24
C ALA A 222 -1.13 18.76 -25.45
N GLU A 223 -0.48 17.60 -25.32
CA GLU A 223 -0.57 16.54 -26.30
C GLU A 223 -1.97 15.91 -26.25
N VAL A 224 -2.66 15.91 -27.40
CA VAL A 224 -3.91 15.16 -27.55
C VAL A 224 -3.53 13.69 -27.74
N PHE A 225 -3.54 12.93 -26.64
CA PHE A 225 -3.33 11.49 -26.70
C PHE A 225 -4.50 10.82 -27.43
N SER A 226 -4.22 9.83 -28.26
CA SER A 226 -5.28 8.98 -28.83
C SER A 226 -5.96 8.17 -27.71
N HIS A 227 -7.28 8.00 -27.77
CA HIS A 227 -8.08 7.18 -26.84
C HIS A 227 -7.41 5.85 -26.53
N ALA A 228 -7.08 5.08 -27.56
CA ALA A 228 -6.53 3.74 -27.37
C ALA A 228 -5.22 3.71 -26.53
N LEU A 229 -4.34 4.70 -26.71
CA LEU A 229 -3.10 4.78 -25.94
C LEU A 229 -3.36 5.22 -24.50
N TRP A 230 -4.24 6.20 -24.30
CA TRP A 230 -4.59 6.69 -22.97
C TRP A 230 -5.35 5.62 -22.16
N ASP A 231 -6.33 4.96 -22.77
CA ASP A 231 -7.07 3.82 -22.19
C ASP A 231 -6.12 2.71 -21.77
N THR A 232 -5.21 2.31 -22.68
CA THR A 232 -4.24 1.25 -22.38
C THR A 232 -3.36 1.64 -21.20
N TYR A 233 -2.91 2.90 -21.15
CA TYR A 233 -2.11 3.42 -20.05
C TYR A 233 -2.90 3.43 -18.72
N ILE A 234 -4.10 3.99 -18.69
CA ILE A 234 -4.95 4.08 -17.51
C ILE A 234 -5.33 2.68 -17.01
N LEU A 235 -5.75 1.80 -17.91
CA LEU A 235 -6.09 0.41 -17.58
C LEU A 235 -4.89 -0.31 -17.01
N LEU A 236 -3.75 -0.31 -17.70
CA LEU A 236 -2.56 -1.02 -17.23
C LEU A 236 -2.10 -0.48 -15.86
N LYS A 237 -2.12 0.85 -15.68
CA LYS A 237 -1.79 1.50 -14.42
C LYS A 237 -2.71 1.04 -13.29
N HIS A 238 -4.02 1.13 -13.45
CA HIS A 238 -4.97 0.85 -12.37
C HIS A 238 -5.24 -0.64 -12.15
N TRP A 239 -5.20 -1.46 -13.21
CA TRP A 239 -5.21 -2.92 -13.05
C TRP A 239 -3.99 -3.41 -12.27
N SER A 240 -2.81 -2.85 -12.53
CA SER A 240 -1.62 -3.21 -11.74
C SER A 240 -1.78 -2.86 -10.26
N GLU A 241 -2.42 -1.72 -9.93
CA GLU A 241 -2.75 -1.33 -8.56
C GLU A 241 -3.77 -2.28 -7.92
N LEU A 242 -4.83 -2.63 -8.65
CA LEU A 242 -5.86 -3.53 -8.15
C LEU A 242 -5.29 -4.92 -7.87
N VAL A 243 -4.48 -5.46 -8.80
CA VAL A 243 -3.84 -6.76 -8.67
C VAL A 243 -2.89 -6.79 -7.48
N ILE A 244 -2.08 -5.75 -7.28
CA ILE A 244 -1.15 -5.73 -6.13
C ILE A 244 -1.90 -5.62 -4.80
N LEU A 245 -2.96 -4.81 -4.70
CA LEU A 245 -3.77 -4.72 -3.49
C LEU A 245 -4.46 -6.06 -3.18
N ALA A 246 -5.02 -6.72 -4.20
CA ALA A 246 -5.63 -8.04 -4.05
C ALA A 246 -4.62 -9.10 -3.61
N LEU A 247 -3.42 -9.10 -4.21
CA LEU A 247 -2.33 -9.99 -3.85
C LEU A 247 -1.83 -9.73 -2.42
N MET A 248 -1.73 -8.47 -2.02
CA MET A 248 -1.36 -8.09 -0.65
C MET A 248 -2.40 -8.57 0.37
N LEU A 249 -3.69 -8.38 0.09
CA LEU A 249 -4.76 -8.93 0.93
C LEU A 249 -4.65 -10.45 1.04
N TYR A 250 -4.42 -11.13 -0.08
CA TYR A 250 -4.28 -12.59 -0.11
C TYR A 250 -3.11 -13.07 0.76
N ILE A 251 -1.94 -12.43 0.64
CA ILE A 251 -0.75 -12.83 1.40
C ILE A 251 -0.93 -12.58 2.90
N LEU A 252 -1.48 -11.42 3.29
CA LEU A 252 -1.79 -11.12 4.69
C LEU A 252 -2.75 -12.15 5.30
N GLN A 253 -3.74 -12.62 4.54
CA GLN A 253 -4.67 -13.66 4.98
C GLN A 253 -4.01 -15.03 5.16
N SER A 254 -3.13 -15.43 4.23
CA SER A 254 -2.44 -16.72 4.28
C SER A 254 -1.55 -16.89 5.52
N ARG A 255 -0.99 -15.79 6.05
CA ARG A 255 -0.20 -15.79 7.30
C ARG A 255 -1.04 -16.21 8.50
N PHE A 256 -2.27 -15.71 8.60
CA PHE A 256 -3.16 -16.03 9.71
C PHE A 256 -3.73 -17.44 9.63
N ALA A 257 -4.07 -17.92 8.44
CA ALA A 257 -4.48 -19.31 8.26
C ALA A 257 -3.37 -20.30 8.66
N ALA A 258 -2.11 -20.00 8.28
CA ALA A 258 -0.97 -20.83 8.64
C ALA A 258 -0.63 -20.79 10.15
N ASN A 259 -0.81 -19.65 10.81
CA ASN A 259 -0.59 -19.53 12.25
C ASN A 259 -1.75 -20.11 13.08
N ALA A 260 -3.00 -20.02 12.59
CA ALA A 260 -4.16 -20.64 13.23
C ALA A 260 -4.22 -22.17 13.03
N GLY A 261 -3.57 -22.69 11.98
CA GLY A 261 -3.51 -24.12 11.68
C GLY A 261 -2.55 -24.93 12.56
N PHE A 262 -1.74 -24.30 13.42
CA PHE A 262 -0.86 -25.03 14.33
C PHE A 262 -1.55 -25.47 15.64
N ASP A 263 -2.74 -24.93 15.95
CA ASP A 263 -3.55 -25.33 17.11
C ASP A 263 -4.74 -26.25 16.73
N SER A 264 -4.81 -26.73 15.47
CA SER A 264 -5.97 -27.50 14.97
C SER A 264 -5.58 -28.80 14.28
N SER A 265 -4.60 -29.51 14.83
CA SER A 265 -4.36 -30.93 14.54
C SER A 265 -4.22 -31.69 15.85
N GLY A 266 -5.36 -31.81 16.52
CA GLY A 266 -5.58 -32.60 17.72
C GLY A 266 -7.06 -32.98 17.78
N ASP A 267 -7.47 -33.85 16.88
CA ASP A 267 -8.73 -34.59 17.04
C ASP A 267 -8.55 -35.55 18.23
N GLY A 268 -9.30 -35.31 19.30
CA GLY A 268 -9.33 -36.20 20.46
C GLY A 268 -9.58 -35.52 21.81
N GLY A 269 -10.83 -35.07 22.04
CA GLY A 269 -11.41 -35.16 23.39
C GLY A 269 -11.37 -33.93 24.30
N THR A 270 -12.57 -33.46 24.63
CA THR A 270 -12.99 -32.86 25.90
C THR A 270 -12.29 -31.61 26.44
N GLY A 271 -13.09 -30.55 26.58
CA GLY A 271 -13.09 -29.75 27.81
C GLY A 271 -12.75 -28.28 27.66
N LYS A 272 -13.76 -27.44 27.94
CA LYS A 272 -13.67 -26.06 28.42
C LYS A 272 -12.26 -25.62 28.87
N GLY A 273 -11.77 -24.56 28.24
CA GLY A 273 -10.62 -23.79 28.72
C GLY A 273 -10.84 -23.31 30.15
N GLY A 274 -10.20 -24.02 31.09
CA GLY A 274 -9.90 -23.56 32.43
C GLY A 274 -8.38 -23.59 32.55
N TYR A 275 -7.81 -22.49 33.03
CA TYR A 275 -6.39 -22.40 33.37
C TYR A 275 -5.99 -23.61 34.22
N GLU A 276 -5.07 -24.43 33.73
CA GLU A 276 -4.45 -25.48 34.51
C GLU A 276 -3.56 -24.80 35.57
N ARG A 277 -3.99 -24.84 36.83
CA ARG A 277 -3.16 -24.39 37.95
C ARG A 277 -1.94 -25.28 38.01
N VAL A 278 -0.76 -24.67 37.91
CA VAL A 278 0.51 -25.29 38.31
C VAL A 278 0.33 -25.79 39.75
N PRO A 279 0.57 -27.06 40.06
CA PRO A 279 0.61 -27.53 41.44
C PRO A 279 1.69 -26.74 42.17
N GLU A 280 1.27 -25.90 43.13
CA GLU A 280 2.19 -25.36 44.12
C GLU A 280 2.70 -26.55 44.92
N ASN A 281 3.94 -26.94 44.67
CA ASN A 281 4.65 -27.85 45.55
C ASN A 281 4.87 -27.12 46.87
N GLU A 282 3.92 -27.26 47.79
CA GLU A 282 4.13 -26.98 49.20
C GLU A 282 5.18 -27.96 49.73
N THR A 283 6.39 -27.48 49.93
CA THR A 283 7.36 -28.12 50.81
C THR A 283 8.13 -27.03 51.55
N GLU A 284 7.42 -26.29 52.40
CA GLU A 284 8.07 -25.58 53.50
C GLU A 284 8.30 -26.57 54.66
N PRO A 285 9.54 -26.74 55.16
CA PRO A 285 9.78 -27.52 56.35
C PRO A 285 9.37 -26.73 57.60
N VAL A 286 8.28 -27.14 58.23
CA VAL A 286 7.89 -26.74 59.58
C VAL A 286 8.92 -27.31 60.58
N THR A 287 9.79 -26.47 61.11
CA THR A 287 10.65 -26.79 62.27
C THR A 287 9.86 -26.57 63.56
N THR A 288 9.17 -27.63 64.01
CA THR A 288 8.58 -27.68 65.35
C THR A 288 9.67 -27.99 66.38
N ASN A 289 10.25 -26.97 67.00
CA ASN A 289 11.09 -27.14 68.19
C ASN A 289 10.26 -26.84 69.44
N ASN A 290 9.66 -27.88 70.02
CA ASN A 290 9.18 -27.90 71.39
C ASN A 290 9.87 -29.05 72.11
N ASN A 291 10.82 -28.72 72.99
CA ASN A 291 11.17 -29.56 74.13
C ASN A 291 11.62 -28.64 75.27
N GLU A 292 10.60 -28.30 76.06
CA GLU A 292 10.67 -27.77 77.40
C GLU A 292 10.99 -28.95 78.35
N ALA A 293 12.11 -28.87 79.08
CA ALA A 293 12.37 -29.74 80.22
C ALA A 293 12.91 -28.91 81.39
N ALA A 294 12.25 -29.12 82.52
CA ALA A 294 12.15 -28.30 83.72
C ALA A 294 13.45 -28.13 84.55
N PRO A 295 13.47 -27.13 85.46
CA PRO A 295 14.58 -26.89 86.39
C PRO A 295 14.51 -27.83 87.59
N THR A 296 15.65 -28.34 88.06
CA THR A 296 15.75 -28.99 89.37
C THR A 296 16.92 -28.41 90.16
N THR A 297 16.57 -27.86 91.32
CA THR A 297 17.41 -27.33 92.39
C THR A 297 18.02 -28.43 93.26
N LEU A 298 19.26 -28.27 93.74
CA LEU A 298 19.70 -28.30 95.17
C LEU A 298 21.16 -28.77 95.37
N SER A 299 21.96 -27.82 95.90
CA SER A 299 22.99 -27.90 96.97
C SER A 299 23.65 -29.23 97.35
N VAL A 300 24.99 -29.23 97.46
CA VAL A 300 25.78 -29.04 98.71
C VAL A 300 27.02 -28.22 98.38
#